data_AF-A0A9W8XIC2-F1
#
_entry.id   AF-A0A9W8XIC2-F1
#
_cell.length_a   1.000
_cell.length_b   1.000
_cell.length_c   1.000
_cell.angle_alpha   90.00
_cell.angle_beta   90.00
_cell.angle_gamma   90.00
#
_symmetry.space_group_name_H-M   'P 1'
#
loop_
_entity.id
_entity.type
_entity.pdbx_description
1 polymer ?
#
loop_
_entity_poly.entity_id
_entity_poly.type
_entity_poly.pdbx_seq_one_letter_code
_entity_poly.pdbx_strand_id
1 'polypeptide(L)'
;MLTFTLASVVASASLASARLTGLAAPATLAPSQPFALTLLTENYIQAVADVSIAWGYSLAPGYPLTLGNPNDSAYLGPSKSNQVENVTIETTAPKELENWKGEEVVLAGSLFSLYGASGTPSVTNFNVTVTVGDETSDELVRSNGFTSGTA
;
A
#
# COMPACT_ATOMS: atom_id res chain seq x y z
N MET A 1 -29.75 -52.84 -16.73
CA MET A 1 -29.62 -51.51 -16.09
C MET A 1 -28.19 -51.06 -16.25
N LEU A 2 -27.95 -49.97 -16.98
CA LEU A 2 -26.60 -49.39 -17.15
C LEU A 2 -26.44 -48.30 -16.09
N THR A 3 -25.58 -48.52 -15.10
CA THR A 3 -25.29 -47.54 -14.06
C THR A 3 -24.21 -46.60 -14.58
N PHE A 4 -24.56 -45.34 -14.88
CA PHE A 4 -23.59 -44.30 -15.20
C PHE A 4 -23.06 -43.68 -13.91
N THR A 5 -21.75 -43.83 -13.66
CA THR A 5 -21.07 -43.17 -12.54
C THR A 5 -20.63 -41.77 -12.99
N LEU A 6 -21.25 -40.72 -12.47
CA LEU A 6 -20.82 -39.34 -12.71
C LEU A 6 -19.60 -39.04 -11.81
N ALA A 7 -18.41 -38.94 -12.40
CA ALA A 7 -17.22 -38.47 -11.69
C ALA A 7 -17.27 -36.94 -11.59
N SER A 8 -17.49 -36.41 -10.38
CA SER A 8 -17.44 -34.97 -10.10
C SER A 8 -15.97 -34.50 -10.09
N VAL A 9 -15.54 -33.80 -11.13
CA VAL A 9 -14.26 -33.09 -11.11
C VAL A 9 -14.44 -31.84 -10.24
N VAL A 10 -13.98 -31.89 -8.98
CA VAL A 10 -13.85 -30.70 -8.14
C VAL A 10 -12.68 -29.90 -8.69
N ALA A 11 -12.99 -28.84 -9.45
CA ALA A 11 -11.98 -27.86 -9.83
C ALA A 11 -11.43 -27.24 -8.54
N SER A 12 -10.19 -27.60 -8.19
CA SER A 12 -9.47 -26.96 -7.10
C SER A 12 -9.12 -25.55 -7.57
N ALA A 13 -10.01 -24.59 -7.33
CA ALA A 13 -9.67 -23.19 -7.50
C ALA A 13 -8.55 -22.89 -6.51
N SER A 14 -7.32 -22.75 -7.00
CA SER A 14 -6.24 -22.20 -6.19
C SER A 14 -6.69 -20.80 -5.79
N LEU A 15 -6.99 -20.61 -4.51
CA LEU A 15 -7.14 -19.28 -3.95
C LEU A 15 -5.76 -18.64 -4.05
N ALA A 16 -5.51 -17.88 -5.12
CA ALA A 16 -4.32 -17.06 -5.23
C ALA A 16 -4.34 -16.14 -4.02
N SER A 17 -3.46 -16.41 -3.06
CA SER A 17 -3.29 -15.54 -1.90
C SER A 17 -2.27 -14.49 -2.29
N ALA A 18 -2.48 -13.27 -1.82
CA ALA A 18 -1.66 -12.13 -2.15
C ALA A 18 -1.51 -11.25 -0.91
N ARG A 19 -0.49 -10.38 -0.93
CA ARG A 19 -0.29 -9.39 0.13
C ARG A 19 0.14 -8.07 -0.45
N LEU A 20 -0.05 -7.01 0.31
CA LEU A 20 0.55 -5.73 0.03
C LEU A 20 2.03 -5.72 0.41
N THR A 21 2.88 -5.27 -0.51
CA THR A 21 4.34 -5.35 -0.43
C THR A 21 5.03 -4.01 -0.70
N GLY A 22 4.26 -2.94 -0.93
CA GLY A 22 4.85 -1.66 -1.28
C GLY A 22 3.86 -0.52 -1.47
N LEU A 23 4.41 0.65 -1.74
CA LEU A 23 3.66 1.84 -2.12
C LEU A 23 4.20 2.44 -3.41
N ALA A 24 3.32 3.10 -4.15
CA ALA A 24 3.65 3.97 -5.27
C ALA A 24 2.79 5.23 -5.25
N ALA A 25 3.37 6.33 -5.71
CA ALA A 25 2.72 7.63 -5.81
C ALA A 25 3.31 8.39 -7.00
N PRO A 26 2.64 9.45 -7.49
CA PRO A 26 3.25 10.40 -8.40
C PRO A 26 4.62 10.88 -7.93
N ALA A 27 5.58 10.97 -8.85
CA ALA A 27 6.92 11.49 -8.62
C ALA A 27 6.89 12.96 -8.18
N THR A 28 5.91 13.72 -8.65
CA THR A 28 5.64 15.10 -8.22
C THR A 28 4.23 15.21 -7.68
N LEU A 29 4.07 15.86 -6.53
CA LEU A 29 2.77 16.20 -5.93
C LEU A 29 2.57 17.71 -5.89
N ALA A 30 1.40 18.16 -6.32
CA ALA A 30 0.95 19.52 -6.10
C ALA A 30 0.18 19.64 -4.77
N PRO A 31 0.47 20.65 -3.93
CA PRO A 31 -0.26 20.87 -2.69
C PRO A 31 -1.77 21.03 -2.92
N SER A 32 -2.58 20.46 -2.02
CA SER A 32 -4.05 20.49 -2.09
C SER A 32 -4.69 19.86 -3.35
N GLN A 33 -3.92 19.16 -4.19
CA GLN A 33 -4.44 18.44 -5.34
C GLN A 33 -4.68 16.96 -5.01
N PRO A 34 -5.72 16.33 -5.62
CA PRO A 34 -5.94 14.91 -5.49
C PRO A 34 -4.84 14.11 -6.19
N PHE A 35 -4.53 12.94 -5.66
CA PHE A 35 -3.64 11.98 -6.28
C PHE A 35 -3.99 10.54 -5.86
N ALA A 36 -3.55 9.58 -6.69
CA ALA A 36 -3.72 8.17 -6.44
C ALA A 36 -2.53 7.59 -5.66
N LEU A 37 -2.76 7.21 -4.41
CA LEU A 37 -1.83 6.40 -3.63
C LEU A 37 -2.06 4.92 -3.97
N THR A 38 -1.07 4.28 -4.59
CA THR A 38 -1.20 2.89 -5.05
C THR A 38 -0.44 1.96 -4.12
N LEU A 39 -1.13 0.98 -3.53
CA LEU A 39 -0.51 -0.09 -2.77
C LEU A 39 -0.21 -1.26 -3.70
N LEU A 40 1.04 -1.70 -3.67
CA LEU A 40 1.55 -2.73 -4.57
C LEU A 40 1.26 -4.10 -3.99
N THR A 41 0.78 -5.02 -4.83
CA THR A 41 0.47 -6.39 -4.46
C THR A 41 1.51 -7.37 -5.00
N GLU A 42 1.67 -8.50 -4.32
CA GLU A 42 2.40 -9.66 -4.83
C GLU A 42 1.68 -10.95 -4.44
N ASN A 43 1.88 -12.00 -5.25
CA ASN A 43 1.44 -13.35 -4.88
C ASN A 43 2.15 -13.81 -3.61
N TYR A 44 1.42 -14.48 -2.73
CA TYR A 44 1.92 -14.97 -1.46
C TYR A 44 1.37 -16.37 -1.14
N ILE A 45 2.17 -17.17 -0.44
CA ILE A 45 1.86 -18.59 -0.14
C ILE A 45 0.74 -18.72 0.91
N GLN A 46 0.49 -17.68 1.71
CA GLN A 46 -0.50 -17.69 2.79
C GLN A 46 -1.51 -16.56 2.60
N ALA A 47 -2.72 -16.73 3.15
CA ALA A 47 -3.68 -15.63 3.23
C ALA A 47 -3.17 -14.53 4.17
N VAL A 48 -3.30 -13.28 3.73
CA VAL A 48 -2.98 -12.08 4.50
C VAL A 48 -4.21 -11.19 4.56
N ALA A 49 -4.54 -10.67 5.73
CA ALA A 49 -5.54 -9.64 5.89
C ALA A 49 -4.84 -8.31 6.17
N ASP A 50 -4.64 -7.52 5.13
CA ASP A 50 -4.22 -6.12 5.19
C ASP A 50 -5.40 -5.29 5.70
N VAL A 51 -5.26 -4.78 6.92
CA VAL A 51 -6.37 -4.18 7.67
C VAL A 51 -6.46 -2.70 7.38
N SER A 52 -5.35 -1.98 7.53
CA SER A 52 -5.31 -0.53 7.39
C SER A 52 -3.93 -0.04 7.01
N ILE A 53 -3.89 1.15 6.42
CA ILE A 53 -2.65 1.90 6.18
C ILE A 53 -2.81 3.33 6.69
N ALA A 54 -1.76 3.86 7.31
CA ALA A 54 -1.63 5.29 7.60
C ALA A 54 -0.42 5.84 6.84
N TRP A 55 -0.48 7.12 6.43
CA TRP A 55 0.63 7.77 5.76
C TRP A 55 0.86 9.20 6.23
N GLY A 56 2.06 9.70 5.96
CA GLY A 56 2.47 11.05 6.30
C GLY A 56 3.66 11.50 5.48
N TYR A 57 4.08 12.73 5.74
CA TYR A 57 5.11 13.41 4.98
C TYR A 57 6.19 14.00 5.89
N SER A 58 7.44 13.93 5.44
CA SER A 58 8.55 14.68 6.04
C SER A 58 9.47 15.21 4.96
N LEU A 59 10.11 16.35 5.19
CA LEU A 59 11.19 16.79 4.33
C LEU A 59 12.28 15.71 4.24
N ALA A 60 12.79 15.45 3.03
CA ALA A 60 13.84 14.46 2.84
C ALA A 60 15.12 14.81 3.63
N PRO A 61 15.86 13.82 4.17
CA PRO A 61 15.67 12.37 4.02
C PRO A 61 14.65 11.75 5.01
N GLY A 62 13.97 12.55 5.83
CA GLY A 62 13.05 12.06 6.87
C GLY A 62 13.76 11.27 7.99
N TYR A 63 12.98 10.79 8.96
CA TYR A 63 13.47 9.87 9.98
C TYR A 63 13.01 8.43 9.68
N PRO A 64 13.90 7.43 9.72
CA PRO A 64 13.55 6.05 9.38
C PRO A 64 12.38 5.51 10.20
N LEU A 65 11.53 4.68 9.58
CA LEU A 65 10.41 3.99 10.22
C LEU A 65 9.39 4.92 10.90
N THR A 66 9.29 6.17 10.45
CA THR A 66 8.27 7.11 10.91
C THR A 66 7.45 7.64 9.75
N LEU A 67 6.25 8.14 10.05
CA LEU A 67 5.39 8.81 9.07
C LEU A 67 5.75 10.28 8.86
N GLY A 68 6.71 10.83 9.60
CA GLY A 68 6.90 12.28 9.65
C GLY A 68 5.68 12.97 10.27
N ASN A 69 5.10 13.94 9.55
CA ASN A 69 3.82 14.56 9.86
C ASN A 69 2.69 13.65 9.35
N PRO A 70 1.94 12.97 10.24
CA PRO A 70 0.83 12.11 9.81
C PRO A 70 -0.23 12.94 9.11
N ASN A 71 -0.69 12.45 7.96
CA ASN A 71 -1.67 13.17 7.14
C ASN A 71 -3.03 12.49 7.19
N ASP A 72 -3.09 11.21 6.85
CA ASP A 72 -4.36 10.50 6.71
C ASP A 72 -4.17 8.97 6.82
N SER A 73 -5.27 8.23 6.83
CA SER A 73 -5.30 6.77 6.91
C SER A 73 -6.50 6.18 6.20
N ALA A 74 -6.40 4.91 5.80
CA ALA A 74 -7.49 4.18 5.16
C ALA A 74 -7.69 2.80 5.81
N TYR A 75 -8.95 2.45 6.02
CA TYR A 75 -9.34 1.06 6.24
C TYR A 75 -9.38 0.34 4.89
N LEU A 76 -8.63 -0.76 4.78
CA LEU A 76 -8.59 -1.57 3.57
C LEU A 76 -9.67 -2.64 3.63
N GLY A 77 -9.71 -3.38 4.74
CA GLY A 77 -10.67 -4.43 4.98
C GLY A 77 -10.60 -5.59 3.97
N PRO A 78 -11.54 -6.56 4.08
CA PRO A 78 -11.52 -7.75 3.24
C PRO A 78 -11.67 -7.48 1.73
N SER A 79 -12.24 -6.33 1.35
CA SER A 79 -12.47 -5.98 -0.06
C SER A 79 -11.25 -5.37 -0.77
N LYS A 80 -10.19 -5.03 -0.02
CA LYS A 80 -8.95 -4.45 -0.57
C LYS A 80 -7.72 -5.20 -0.07
N SER A 81 -7.86 -6.49 0.25
CA SER A 81 -6.78 -7.34 0.72
C SER A 81 -6.87 -8.73 0.11
N ASN A 82 -5.75 -9.46 0.12
CA ASN A 82 -5.62 -10.80 -0.44
C ASN A 82 -6.07 -10.90 -1.91
N GLN A 83 -5.73 -9.88 -2.70
CA GLN A 83 -6.04 -9.79 -4.13
C GLN A 83 -4.76 -9.52 -4.94
N VAL A 84 -4.76 -9.97 -6.20
CA VAL A 84 -3.59 -9.89 -7.09
C VAL A 84 -3.49 -8.50 -7.74
N GLU A 85 -4.57 -7.74 -7.73
CA GLU A 85 -4.63 -6.39 -8.26
C GLU A 85 -4.21 -5.36 -7.21
N ASN A 86 -3.38 -4.40 -7.64
CA ASN A 86 -3.00 -3.26 -6.82
C ASN A 86 -4.23 -2.52 -6.27
N VAL A 87 -4.08 -1.98 -5.06
CA VAL A 87 -5.13 -1.25 -4.38
C VAL A 87 -4.86 0.24 -4.53
N THR A 88 -5.81 0.97 -5.10
CA THR A 88 -5.73 2.43 -5.17
C THR A 88 -6.54 3.09 -4.07
N ILE A 89 -5.93 4.09 -3.44
CA ILE A 89 -6.55 5.01 -2.49
C ILE A 89 -6.49 6.40 -3.13
N GLU A 90 -7.65 6.95 -3.45
CA GLU A 90 -7.77 8.36 -3.83
C GLU A 90 -7.63 9.22 -2.58
N THR A 91 -6.64 10.11 -2.57
CA THR A 91 -6.38 11.01 -1.45
C THR A 91 -5.96 12.39 -1.98
N THR A 92 -5.76 13.35 -1.08
CA THR A 92 -5.38 14.72 -1.41
C THR A 92 -4.08 15.06 -0.70
N ALA A 93 -3.13 15.64 -1.45
CA ALA A 93 -1.89 16.13 -0.89
C ALA A 93 -2.17 17.25 0.12
N PRO A 94 -1.56 17.24 1.33
CA PRO A 94 -1.81 18.27 2.33
C PRO A 94 -1.43 19.66 1.82
N LYS A 95 -2.14 20.69 2.30
CA LYS A 95 -1.81 22.09 1.98
C LYS A 95 -0.44 22.48 2.51
N GLU A 96 0.00 21.85 3.59
CA GLU A 96 1.28 22.06 4.26
C GLU A 96 2.48 21.79 3.35
N LEU A 97 2.31 20.99 2.28
CA LEU A 97 3.34 20.80 1.26
C LEU A 97 3.71 22.09 0.55
N GLU A 98 2.85 23.12 0.52
CA GLU A 98 3.19 24.43 -0.05
C GLU A 98 4.46 25.03 0.59
N ASN A 99 4.72 24.72 1.87
CA ASN A 99 5.92 25.17 2.57
C ASN A 99 7.21 24.48 2.09
N TRP A 100 7.08 23.39 1.33
CA TRP A 100 8.18 22.56 0.82
C TRP A 100 8.21 22.54 -0.71
N LYS A 101 7.58 23.52 -1.36
CA LYS A 101 7.55 23.61 -2.81
C LYS A 101 8.96 23.74 -3.39
N GLY A 102 9.26 22.89 -4.38
CA GLY A 102 10.58 22.75 -4.98
C GLY A 102 11.53 21.80 -4.24
N GLU A 103 11.12 21.27 -3.09
CA GLU A 103 11.91 20.33 -2.28
C GLU A 103 11.48 18.88 -2.50
N GLU A 104 12.36 17.96 -2.12
CA GLU A 104 12.04 16.54 -1.99
C GLU A 104 11.44 16.23 -0.62
N VAL A 105 10.35 15.48 -0.61
CA VAL A 105 9.65 15.04 0.59
C VAL A 105 9.50 13.52 0.57
N VAL A 106 9.66 12.91 1.73
CA VAL A 106 9.41 11.49 1.93
C VAL A 106 7.93 11.32 2.25
N LEU A 107 7.23 10.61 1.37
CA LEU A 107 5.90 10.04 1.64
C LEU A 107 6.10 8.65 2.24
N ALA A 108 5.78 8.53 3.53
CA ALA A 108 5.91 7.28 4.27
C ALA A 108 4.53 6.68 4.56
N GLY A 109 4.42 5.36 4.48
CA GLY A 109 3.23 4.57 4.78
C GLY A 109 3.53 3.49 5.81
N SER A 110 2.56 3.19 6.67
CA SER A 110 2.61 2.13 7.68
C SER A 110 1.38 1.25 7.54
N LEU A 111 1.59 0.02 7.07
CA LEU A 111 0.56 -0.97 6.80
C LEU A 111 0.44 -1.93 7.97
N PHE A 112 -0.78 -2.08 8.50
CA PHE A 112 -1.11 -3.10 9.50
C PHE A 112 -1.79 -4.30 8.83
N SER A 113 -1.23 -5.48 9.04
CA SER A 113 -1.72 -6.73 8.44
C SER A 113 -1.75 -7.89 9.45
N LEU A 114 -2.60 -8.88 9.19
CA LEU A 114 -2.71 -10.13 9.93
C LEU A 114 -2.32 -11.31 9.03
N TYR A 115 -1.36 -12.12 9.45
CA TYR A 115 -0.80 -13.21 8.65
C TYR A 115 -1.28 -14.59 9.11
N GLY A 116 -1.68 -15.40 8.13
CA GLY A 116 -2.01 -16.81 8.31
C GLY A 116 -3.28 -17.06 9.12
N ALA A 117 -3.58 -18.33 9.37
CA ALA A 117 -4.81 -18.75 10.05
C ALA A 117 -4.92 -18.24 11.50
N SER A 118 -3.78 -18.00 12.15
CA SER A 118 -3.73 -17.49 13.52
C SER A 118 -3.83 -15.97 13.62
N GLY A 119 -3.85 -15.25 12.48
CA GLY A 119 -3.98 -13.79 12.47
C GLY A 119 -2.81 -13.07 13.13
N THR A 120 -1.57 -13.49 12.82
CA THR A 120 -0.37 -12.89 13.45
C THR A 120 -0.24 -11.43 13.04
N PRO A 121 -0.28 -10.47 13.98
CA PRO A 121 -0.21 -9.06 13.64
C PRO A 121 1.19 -8.65 13.17
N SER A 122 1.24 -7.77 12.18
CA SER A 122 2.48 -7.18 11.66
C SER A 122 2.23 -5.73 11.23
N VAL A 123 3.24 -4.89 11.43
CA VAL A 123 3.30 -3.53 10.88
C VAL A 123 4.49 -3.46 9.93
N THR A 124 4.24 -3.04 8.70
CA THR A 124 5.26 -2.88 7.66
C THR A 124 5.31 -1.44 7.20
N ASN A 125 6.50 -0.87 7.16
CA ASN A 125 6.72 0.48 6.68
C ASN A 125 7.25 0.50 5.25
N PHE A 126 6.77 1.47 4.49
CA PHE A 126 7.19 1.78 3.13
C PHE A 126 7.43 3.28 3.03
N ASN A 127 8.34 3.69 2.15
CA ASN A 127 8.51 5.11 1.83
C ASN A 127 8.90 5.30 0.37
N VAL A 128 8.55 6.46 -0.17
CA VAL A 128 9.02 6.95 -1.47
C VAL A 128 9.40 8.41 -1.32
N THR A 129 10.37 8.86 -2.09
CA THR A 129 10.70 10.29 -2.19
C THR A 129 9.94 10.87 -3.38
N VAL A 130 9.22 11.97 -3.15
CA VAL A 130 8.50 12.72 -4.16
C VAL A 130 8.94 14.18 -4.14
N THR A 131 8.84 14.85 -5.27
CA THR A 131 9.07 16.29 -5.38
C THR A 131 7.77 17.05 -5.13
N VAL A 132 7.83 18.17 -4.44
CA VAL A 132 6.67 19.08 -4.36
C VAL A 132 6.73 20.08 -5.51
N GLY A 133 5.71 20.09 -6.36
CA GLY A 133 5.66 20.94 -7.56
C GLY A 133 4.38 21.75 -7.68
N ASP A 134 4.23 22.43 -8.82
CA ASP A 134 2.99 23.14 -9.18
C ASP A 134 1.88 22.20 -9.65
N GLU A 135 2.24 21.05 -10.21
CA GLU A 135 1.32 20.06 -10.78
C GLU A 135 1.69 18.65 -10.33
N THR A 136 0.67 17.79 -10.15
CA THR A 136 0.87 16.37 -9.87
C THR A 136 1.24 15.64 -11.16
N SER A 137 2.31 14.84 -11.15
CA SER A 137 2.81 14.15 -12.34
C SER A 137 2.13 12.81 -12.61
N ASP A 138 2.18 12.32 -13.86
CA ASP A 138 1.78 10.95 -14.21
C ASP A 138 2.90 9.91 -13.95
N GLU A 139 4.16 10.35 -13.89
CA GLU A 139 5.29 9.48 -13.55
C GLU A 139 5.16 8.99 -12.11
N LEU A 140 5.42 7.69 -11.86
CA LEU A 140 5.28 7.08 -10.53
C LEU A 140 6.64 6.70 -9.94
N VAL A 141 6.87 7.12 -8.70
CA VAL A 141 7.90 6.55 -7.83
C VAL A 141 7.31 5.41 -7.02
N ARG A 142 8.12 4.39 -6.72
CA ARG A 142 7.64 3.20 -6.01
C ARG A 142 8.71 2.62 -5.10
N SER A 143 8.24 1.98 -4.04
CA SER A 143 9.06 1.19 -3.13
C SER A 143 8.38 -0.14 -2.89
N ASN A 144 9.12 -1.22 -3.12
CA ASN A 144 8.70 -2.59 -2.90
C ASN A 144 9.67 -3.31 -1.96
N GLY A 145 9.14 -4.21 -1.14
CA GLY A 145 9.91 -4.95 -0.16
C GLY A 145 9.75 -4.41 1.26
N PHE A 146 10.13 -5.25 2.22
CA PHE A 146 9.90 -5.02 3.64
C PHE A 146 11.08 -4.24 4.23
N THR A 147 10.82 -3.04 4.74
CA THR A 147 11.67 -2.46 5.78
C THR A 147 11.03 -2.80 7.13
N SER A 148 11.44 -3.93 7.71
CA SER A 148 11.04 -4.31 9.06
C SER A 148 11.98 -3.67 10.06
N GLY A 149 11.44 -2.87 10.98
CA GLY A 149 12.13 -2.52 12.21
C GLY A 149 11.12 -2.36 13.33
N THR A 150 11.50 -2.80 14.52
CA THR A 150 10.80 -2.46 15.76
C THR A 150 11.29 -1.09 16.19
N ALA A 151 10.38 -0.17 16.48
CA ALA A 151 10.71 1.04 17.23
C ALA A 151 11.24 0.68 18.63
#